data_AF-A0A950I7A1-F1
#
_entry.id   AF-A0A950I7A1-F1
#
_cell.length_a   1.000
_cell.length_b   1.000
_cell.length_c   1.000
_cell.angle_alpha   90.00
_cell.angle_beta   90.00
_cell.angle_gamma   90.00
#
_symmetry.space_group_name_H-M   'P 1'
#
loop_
_entity.id
_entity.type
_entity.pdbx_description
1 polymer ?
#
loop_
_entity_poly.entity_id
_entity_poly.type
_entity_poly.pdbx_seq_one_letter_code
_entity_poly.pdbx_strand_id
1 'polypeptide(L)'
;MFIVWGTKKVETNLGYVADFCPICRDIHAFRITRIGKAGHVYGLQLGASELVGHNRQCMTCRTLFGADPNDYGTPEKRRGKMSMEELIASTFPNIRTRYARRLEIEACAATSPEKLGAEIRRDLILEPFQLLNHAVHRRFSTLHVDFTMVAAMLLGFLIVPLFISNYLSYKFHLIDKNEGSLILASIIAAFIATFPLGRRAGKIFMRKKIYPVIANTLQPLHPTQGEIAAVISQLKASGTMMGKRANVEEFMHATITSHAVVSELNPVHG
;
A
#
# COMPACT_ATOMS: atom_id res chain seq x y z
N MET A 1 -30.00 -18.01 -17.94
CA MET A 1 -29.16 -18.59 -16.86
C MET A 1 -27.76 -18.04 -17.02
N PHE A 2 -27.26 -17.26 -16.06
CA PHE A 2 -25.94 -16.63 -16.16
C PHE A 2 -24.92 -17.48 -15.38
N ILE A 3 -23.83 -17.90 -16.04
CA ILE A 3 -22.72 -18.61 -15.43
C ILE A 3 -21.68 -17.55 -15.01
N VAL A 4 -21.43 -17.42 -13.71
CA VAL A 4 -20.37 -16.55 -13.19
C VAL A 4 -19.07 -17.36 -13.17
N TRP A 5 -18.21 -17.13 -14.17
CA TRP A 5 -16.86 -17.70 -14.22
C TRP A 5 -15.80 -16.60 -14.04
N GLY A 6 -14.65 -16.96 -13.44
CA GLY A 6 -13.54 -16.02 -13.31
C GLY A 6 -12.28 -16.68 -12.75
N THR A 7 -11.25 -15.88 -12.48
CA THR A 7 -10.04 -16.35 -11.78
C THR A 7 -10.01 -15.78 -10.36
N LYS A 8 -9.64 -16.61 -9.39
CA LYS A 8 -9.47 -16.21 -7.99
C LYS A 8 -8.01 -16.38 -7.60
N LYS A 9 -7.47 -15.38 -6.90
CA LYS A 9 -6.14 -15.48 -6.28
C LYS A 9 -6.19 -16.51 -5.15
N VAL A 10 -5.29 -17.48 -5.18
CA VAL A 10 -5.10 -18.47 -4.12
C VAL A 10 -3.75 -18.21 -3.48
N GLU A 11 -3.72 -18.16 -2.15
CA GLU A 11 -2.50 -17.93 -1.37
C GLU A 11 -2.27 -19.15 -0.46
N THR A 12 -1.09 -19.76 -0.55
CA THR A 12 -0.73 -20.93 0.26
C THR A 12 0.53 -20.62 1.06
N ASN A 13 0.44 -20.71 2.39
CA ASN A 13 1.59 -20.51 3.26
C ASN A 13 2.58 -21.68 3.11
N LEU A 14 3.82 -21.38 2.73
CA LEU A 14 4.88 -22.38 2.61
C LEU A 14 5.68 -22.56 3.90
N GLY A 15 5.68 -21.55 4.78
CA GLY A 15 6.42 -21.54 6.04
C GLY A 15 7.08 -20.19 6.30
N TYR A 16 8.10 -20.22 7.13
CA TYR A 16 8.86 -19.07 7.59
C TYR A 16 10.34 -19.23 7.24
N VAL A 17 10.97 -18.13 6.85
CA VAL A 17 12.40 -18.05 6.51
C VAL A 17 13.02 -16.80 7.13
N ALA A 18 14.35 -16.75 7.21
CA ALA A 18 15.08 -15.54 7.51
C ALA A 18 15.41 -14.76 6.23
N ASP A 19 15.24 -13.45 6.25
CA ASP A 19 15.61 -12.58 5.13
C ASP A 19 15.89 -11.14 5.56
N PHE A 20 16.51 -10.35 4.69
CA PHE A 20 16.71 -8.92 4.88
C PHE A 20 15.43 -8.14 4.53
N CYS A 21 15.01 -7.27 5.44
CA CYS A 21 13.87 -6.38 5.22
C CYS A 21 14.35 -4.96 4.89
N PRO A 22 14.14 -4.45 3.66
CA PRO A 22 14.55 -3.08 3.32
C PRO A 22 13.73 -1.98 4.02
N ILE A 23 12.59 -2.33 4.63
CA ILE A 23 11.78 -1.41 5.44
C ILE A 23 12.23 -1.40 6.90
N CYS A 24 12.56 -2.55 7.48
CA CYS A 24 13.09 -2.60 8.85
C CYS A 24 14.60 -2.37 8.91
N ARG A 25 15.27 -2.47 7.75
CA ARG A 25 16.71 -2.31 7.54
C ARG A 25 17.58 -3.33 8.29
N ASP A 26 17.01 -4.50 8.56
CA ASP A 26 17.69 -5.59 9.27
C ASP A 26 17.14 -6.96 8.82
N ILE A 27 17.80 -8.02 9.26
CA ILE A 27 17.43 -9.41 9.06
C ILE A 27 16.29 -9.78 10.02
N HIS A 28 15.18 -10.28 9.47
CA HIS A 28 14.00 -10.68 10.23
C HIS A 28 13.41 -11.99 9.71
N ALA A 29 12.46 -12.54 10.47
CA ALA A 29 11.63 -13.63 10.00
C ALA A 29 10.60 -13.13 8.97
N PHE A 30 10.43 -13.89 7.90
CA PHE A 30 9.47 -13.68 6.84
C PHE A 30 8.55 -14.89 6.71
N ARG A 31 7.28 -14.64 6.40
CA ARG A 31 6.36 -15.68 5.94
C ARG A 31 6.41 -15.78 4.42
N ILE A 32 6.72 -16.96 3.87
CA ILE A 32 6.66 -17.21 2.44
C ILE A 32 5.28 -17.75 2.06
N THR A 33 4.71 -17.15 1.02
CA THR A 33 3.41 -17.53 0.47
C THR A 33 3.56 -17.79 -1.02
N ARG A 34 3.11 -18.98 -1.46
CA ARG A 34 2.87 -19.29 -2.87
C ARG A 34 1.61 -18.58 -3.34
N ILE A 35 1.71 -17.85 -4.43
CA ILE A 35 0.58 -17.19 -5.07
C ILE A 35 0.20 -17.97 -6.31
N GLY A 36 -1.04 -18.46 -6.34
CA GLY A 36 -1.63 -19.08 -7.53
C GLY A 36 -2.89 -18.37 -8.02
N LYS A 37 -3.32 -18.75 -9.22
CA LYS A 37 -4.63 -18.41 -9.80
C LYS A 37 -5.39 -19.71 -10.02
N ALA A 38 -6.63 -19.77 -9.55
CA ALA A 38 -7.54 -20.88 -9.83
C ALA A 38 -8.76 -20.35 -10.57
N GLY A 39 -9.21 -21.09 -11.60
CA GLY A 39 -10.52 -20.85 -12.19
C GLY A 39 -11.61 -21.09 -11.13
N HIS A 40 -12.70 -20.34 -11.19
CA HIS A 40 -13.86 -20.60 -10.36
C HIS A 40 -15.14 -20.47 -11.16
N VAL A 41 -16.15 -21.25 -10.77
CA VAL A 41 -17.53 -21.14 -11.24
C VAL A 41 -18.42 -21.02 -10.00
N TYR A 42 -19.24 -19.97 -9.94
CA TYR A 42 -20.04 -19.62 -8.75
C TYR A 42 -19.23 -19.53 -7.44
N GLY A 43 -17.97 -19.11 -7.52
CA GLY A 43 -17.06 -18.98 -6.37
C GLY A 43 -16.41 -20.29 -5.89
N LEU A 44 -16.80 -21.44 -6.44
CA LEU A 44 -16.15 -22.73 -6.21
C LEU A 44 -14.90 -22.84 -7.08
N GLN A 45 -13.76 -23.18 -6.47
CA GLN A 45 -12.49 -23.35 -7.19
C GLN A 45 -12.54 -24.62 -8.05
N LEU A 46 -12.19 -24.48 -9.33
CA LEU A 46 -12.06 -25.58 -10.28
C LEU A 46 -10.58 -25.88 -10.51
N GLY A 47 -10.14 -27.07 -10.09
CA GLY A 47 -8.80 -27.57 -10.37
C GLY A 47 -7.68 -27.00 -9.49
N ALA A 48 -6.45 -27.42 -9.79
CA ALA A 48 -5.25 -26.94 -9.10
C ALA A 48 -4.92 -25.50 -9.54
N SER A 49 -4.44 -24.69 -8.60
CA SER A 49 -4.05 -23.31 -8.90
C SER A 49 -2.76 -23.25 -9.74
N GLU A 50 -2.79 -22.54 -10.85
CA GLU A 50 -1.63 -22.16 -11.66
C GLU A 50 -0.72 -21.24 -10.85
N LEU A 51 0.59 -21.50 -10.82
CA LEU A 51 1.55 -20.69 -10.06
C LEU A 51 1.76 -19.33 -10.75
N VAL A 52 1.55 -18.24 -10.03
CA VAL A 52 1.85 -16.87 -10.49
C VAL A 52 3.20 -16.38 -9.94
N GLY A 53 3.57 -16.83 -8.74
CA GLY A 53 4.83 -16.45 -8.12
C GLY A 53 4.83 -16.69 -6.61
N HIS A 54 5.83 -16.15 -5.93
CA HIS A 54 5.98 -16.24 -4.48
C HIS A 54 6.18 -14.85 -3.89
N ASN A 55 5.59 -14.65 -2.71
CA ASN A 55 5.82 -13.45 -1.92
C ASN A 55 6.38 -13.83 -0.56
N ARG A 56 7.17 -12.93 0.00
CA ARG A 56 7.60 -12.98 1.39
C ARG A 56 7.03 -11.79 2.15
N GLN A 57 6.52 -12.00 3.35
CA GLN A 57 6.03 -10.94 4.22
C GLN A 57 6.88 -10.83 5.47
N CYS A 58 7.44 -9.65 5.73
CA CYS A 58 8.20 -9.41 6.96
C CYS A 58 7.26 -9.56 8.17
N MET A 59 7.66 -10.33 9.17
CA MET A 59 6.83 -10.56 10.35
C MET A 59 6.85 -9.39 11.35
N THR A 60 7.79 -8.45 11.18
CA THR A 60 7.91 -7.20 11.95
C THR A 60 7.03 -6.10 11.35
N CYS A 61 7.40 -5.56 10.17
CA CYS A 61 6.66 -4.44 9.55
C CYS A 61 5.45 -4.85 8.69
N ARG A 62 5.26 -6.14 8.42
CA ARG A 62 4.17 -6.69 7.59
C ARG A 62 4.20 -6.29 6.11
N THR A 63 5.27 -5.65 5.64
CA THR A 63 5.45 -5.34 4.21
C THR A 63 5.64 -6.62 3.41
N LEU A 64 4.98 -6.67 2.24
CA LEU A 64 5.06 -7.76 1.27
C LEU A 64 6.12 -7.44 0.22
N PHE A 65 6.98 -8.40 -0.07
CA PHE A 65 7.99 -8.35 -1.12
C PHE A 65 7.85 -9.57 -2.02
N GLY A 66 8.35 -9.47 -3.25
CA GLY A 66 8.56 -10.66 -4.09
C GLY A 66 9.58 -11.58 -3.44
N ALA A 67 9.44 -12.88 -3.67
CA ALA A 67 10.39 -13.88 -3.20
C ALA A 67 10.80 -14.77 -4.37
N ASP A 68 12.10 -15.06 -4.46
CA ASP A 68 12.59 -16.17 -5.27
C ASP A 68 12.74 -17.40 -4.36
N PRO A 69 11.97 -18.48 -4.57
CA PRO A 69 12.09 -19.70 -3.78
C PRO A 69 13.50 -20.31 -3.76
N ASN A 70 14.30 -20.09 -4.80
CA ASN A 70 15.65 -20.65 -4.91
C ASN A 70 16.64 -20.00 -3.95
N ASP A 71 16.31 -18.83 -3.39
CA ASP A 71 17.14 -18.17 -2.39
C ASP A 71 17.10 -18.89 -1.03
N TYR A 72 16.12 -19.76 -0.80
CA TYR A 72 15.89 -20.37 0.51
C TYR A 72 16.07 -21.89 0.49
N GLY A 73 16.55 -22.41 1.62
CA GLY A 73 16.43 -23.81 1.99
C GLY A 73 15.00 -24.18 2.38
N THR A 74 14.85 -25.19 3.24
CA THR A 74 13.52 -25.68 3.65
C THR A 74 12.86 -24.71 4.63
N PRO A 75 11.70 -24.10 4.29
CA PRO A 75 11.03 -23.17 5.21
C PRO A 75 10.49 -23.88 6.46
N GLU A 76 10.65 -23.27 7.63
CA GLU A 76 10.09 -23.79 8.89
C GLU A 76 8.57 -23.60 8.89
N LYS A 77 7.81 -24.63 9.25
CA LYS A 77 6.34 -24.62 9.15
C LYS A 77 5.69 -23.83 10.28
N ARG A 78 6.30 -23.79 11.46
CA ARG A 78 5.72 -23.14 12.66
C ARG A 78 6.46 -21.86 13.01
N ARG A 79 5.69 -20.77 13.16
CA ARG A 79 6.23 -19.47 13.58
C ARG A 79 6.81 -19.56 15.00
N GLY A 80 7.99 -18.99 15.20
CA GLY A 80 8.58 -18.81 16.54
C GLY A 80 9.06 -20.10 17.19
N LYS A 81 9.08 -21.21 16.46
CA LYS A 81 9.62 -22.48 16.94
C LYS A 81 11.16 -22.45 17.05
N MET A 82 11.80 -21.71 16.15
CA MET A 82 13.25 -21.52 16.10
C MET A 82 13.59 -20.08 16.46
N SER A 83 14.76 -19.90 17.08
CA SER A 83 15.40 -18.60 17.23
C SER A 83 15.78 -18.00 15.87
N MET A 84 16.11 -16.70 15.84
CA MET A 84 16.46 -16.04 14.59
C MET A 84 17.73 -16.61 13.95
N GLU A 85 18.75 -16.95 14.75
CA GLU A 85 20.00 -17.54 14.24
C GLU A 85 19.80 -18.97 13.73
N GLU A 86 18.97 -19.78 14.39
CA GLU A 86 18.61 -21.12 13.89
C GLU A 86 17.81 -21.03 12.58
N LEU A 87 16.92 -20.04 12.47
CA LEU A 87 16.16 -19.80 11.25
C LEU A 87 17.08 -19.35 10.10
N ILE A 88 18.08 -18.51 10.38
CA ILE A 88 19.11 -18.12 9.40
C ILE A 88 19.89 -19.36 8.96
N ALA A 89 20.44 -20.12 9.90
CA ALA A 89 21.27 -21.29 9.59
C ALA A 89 20.53 -22.34 8.75
N SER A 90 19.22 -22.55 9.01
CA SER A 90 18.41 -23.54 8.31
C SER A 90 17.83 -23.07 6.97
N THR A 91 17.45 -21.79 6.86
CA THR A 91 16.69 -21.29 5.69
C THR A 91 17.51 -20.43 4.75
N PHE A 92 18.49 -19.66 5.25
CA PHE A 92 19.30 -18.79 4.41
C PHE A 92 20.70 -18.56 5.04
N PRO A 93 21.55 -19.60 5.11
CA PRO A 93 22.79 -19.54 5.89
C PRO A 93 23.77 -18.45 5.42
N ASN A 94 23.78 -18.16 4.12
CA ASN A 94 24.68 -17.17 3.51
C ASN A 94 24.10 -15.75 3.48
N ILE A 95 23.00 -15.48 4.20
CA ILE A 95 22.31 -14.18 4.16
C ILE A 95 23.21 -13.01 4.53
N ARG A 96 24.04 -13.16 5.58
CA ARG A 96 24.94 -12.09 6.06
C ARG A 96 26.01 -11.78 5.03
N THR A 97 26.53 -12.80 4.35
CA THR A 97 27.50 -12.63 3.25
C THR A 97 26.83 -11.99 2.03
N ARG A 98 25.64 -12.45 1.65
CA ARG A 98 24.89 -11.92 0.50
C ARG A 98 24.55 -10.44 0.68
N TYR A 99 24.18 -10.03 1.90
CA TYR A 99 23.79 -8.66 2.22
C TYR A 99 24.89 -7.88 2.96
N ALA A 100 26.14 -8.35 2.99
CA ALA A 100 27.22 -7.74 3.79
C ALA A 100 27.35 -6.23 3.53
N ARG A 101 27.51 -5.84 2.26
CA ARG A 101 27.58 -4.44 1.83
C ARG A 101 26.35 -3.63 2.27
N ARG A 102 25.16 -4.22 2.19
CA ARG A 102 23.94 -3.51 2.59
C ARG A 102 23.88 -3.32 4.10
N LEU A 103 24.23 -4.34 4.88
CA LEU A 103 24.28 -4.29 6.34
C LEU A 103 25.31 -3.26 6.83
N GLU A 104 26.46 -3.13 6.17
CA GLU A 104 27.45 -2.08 6.45
C GLU A 104 26.88 -0.67 6.25
N ILE A 105 26.16 -0.45 5.14
CA ILE A 105 25.51 0.83 4.86
C ILE A 105 24.45 1.14 5.93
N GLU A 106 23.65 0.16 6.34
CA GLU A 106 22.62 0.36 7.37
C GLU A 106 23.23 0.59 8.76
N ALA A 107 24.33 -0.08 9.09
CA ALA A 107 25.07 0.17 10.32
C ALA A 107 25.66 1.59 10.35
N CYS A 108 26.17 2.07 9.21
CA CYS A 108 26.63 3.46 9.06
C CYS A 108 25.46 4.45 9.17
N ALA A 109 24.33 4.15 8.52
CA ALA A 109 23.12 4.97 8.60
C ALA A 109 22.58 5.09 10.03
N ALA A 110 22.71 4.03 10.84
CA ALA A 110 22.24 4.03 12.23
C ALA A 110 23.18 4.77 13.20
N THR A 111 24.49 4.80 12.93
CA THR A 111 25.50 5.32 13.87
C THR A 111 26.08 6.68 13.47
N SER A 112 26.20 6.96 12.18
CA SER A 112 26.82 8.19 11.65
C SER A 112 26.20 8.53 10.27
N PRO A 113 24.91 8.87 10.19
CA PRO A 113 24.20 9.14 8.94
C PRO A 113 24.80 10.29 8.10
N GLU A 114 25.57 11.18 8.72
CA GLU A 114 26.31 12.28 8.09
C GLU A 114 27.55 11.82 7.31
N LYS A 115 28.08 10.62 7.60
CA LYS A 115 29.21 10.03 6.85
C LYS A 115 28.77 9.33 5.57
N LEU A 116 27.47 9.15 5.37
CA LEU A 116 26.94 8.60 4.14
C LEU A 116 27.14 9.60 2.99
N GLY A 117 27.68 9.12 1.87
CA GLY A 117 27.74 9.92 0.65
C GLY A 117 26.34 10.38 0.23
N ALA A 118 26.24 11.61 -0.30
CA ALA A 118 24.96 12.24 -0.63
C ALA A 118 24.09 11.39 -1.57
N GLU A 119 24.70 10.67 -2.51
CA GLU A 119 23.98 9.76 -3.42
C GLU A 119 23.37 8.57 -2.69
N ILE A 120 24.16 7.85 -1.88
CA ILE A 120 23.70 6.71 -1.09
C ILE A 120 22.58 7.15 -0.14
N ARG A 121 22.75 8.30 0.51
CA ARG A 121 21.74 8.86 1.40
C ARG A 121 20.43 9.14 0.66
N ARG A 122 20.48 9.79 -0.50
CA ARG A 122 19.30 10.03 -1.34
C ARG A 122 18.62 8.72 -1.73
N ASP A 123 19.38 7.72 -2.14
CA ASP A 123 18.84 6.44 -2.59
C ASP A 123 18.17 5.67 -1.43
N LEU A 124 18.76 5.69 -0.22
CA LEU A 124 18.16 5.12 0.98
C LEU A 124 16.86 5.85 1.40
N ILE A 125 16.74 7.15 1.12
CA ILE A 125 15.51 7.91 1.37
C ILE A 125 14.44 7.55 0.34
N LEU A 126 14.82 7.41 -0.93
CA LEU A 126 13.93 7.11 -2.05
C LEU A 126 13.37 5.68 -2.00
N GLU A 127 14.19 4.71 -1.61
CA GLU A 127 13.87 3.29 -1.60
C GLU A 127 12.53 2.91 -0.92
N PRO A 128 12.22 3.32 0.32
CA PRO A 128 10.94 2.96 0.95
C PRO A 128 9.73 3.50 0.20
N PHE A 129 9.84 4.65 -0.48
CA PHE A 129 8.76 5.15 -1.32
C PHE A 129 8.53 4.28 -2.55
N GLN A 130 9.61 3.82 -3.19
CA GLN A 130 9.54 2.92 -4.35
C GLN A 130 8.97 1.55 -3.95
N LEU A 131 9.43 0.97 -2.85
CA LEU A 131 8.95 -0.31 -2.33
C LEU A 131 7.45 -0.27 -1.99
N LEU A 132 6.99 0.80 -1.36
CA LEU A 132 5.58 0.96 -1.00
C LEU A 132 4.71 1.46 -2.17
N ASN A 133 5.30 1.87 -3.30
CA ASN A 133 4.55 2.32 -4.47
C ASN A 133 3.61 1.21 -4.99
N HIS A 134 3.99 -0.07 -4.92
CA HIS A 134 3.10 -1.17 -5.31
C HIS A 134 1.85 -1.26 -4.41
N ALA A 135 2.01 -1.06 -3.09
CA ALA A 135 0.88 -1.06 -2.15
C ALA A 135 -0.06 0.13 -2.40
N VAL A 136 0.50 1.31 -2.66
CA VAL A 136 -0.24 2.52 -3.06
C VAL A 136 -0.95 2.27 -4.39
N HIS A 137 -0.24 1.78 -5.40
CA HIS A 137 -0.79 1.50 -6.71
C HIS A 137 -1.98 0.52 -6.62
N ARG A 138 -1.84 -0.61 -5.92
CA ARG A 138 -2.93 -1.58 -5.74
C ARG A 138 -4.16 -0.96 -5.06
N ARG A 139 -3.95 -0.07 -4.07
CA ARG A 139 -5.05 0.59 -3.37
C ARG A 139 -5.77 1.60 -4.26
N PHE A 140 -5.04 2.37 -5.06
CA PHE A 140 -5.61 3.43 -5.90
C PHE A 140 -6.01 2.95 -7.31
N SER A 141 -5.49 1.82 -7.78
CA SER A 141 -5.87 1.25 -9.09
C SER A 141 -7.29 0.72 -9.08
N THR A 142 -7.76 0.22 -7.93
CA THR A 142 -9.15 -0.20 -7.73
C THR A 142 -10.13 0.98 -7.60
N LEU A 143 -9.61 2.21 -7.49
CA LEU A 143 -10.38 3.44 -7.37
C LEU A 143 -10.31 4.29 -8.66
N HIS A 144 -10.03 3.68 -9.82
CA HIS A 144 -10.17 4.37 -11.10
C HIS A 144 -11.64 4.70 -11.34
N VAL A 145 -12.04 5.88 -10.85
CA VAL A 145 -13.24 6.53 -11.34
C VAL A 145 -12.85 7.11 -12.69
N ASP A 146 -13.09 6.34 -13.74
CA ASP A 146 -12.89 6.81 -15.12
C ASP A 146 -13.82 8.02 -15.35
N PHE A 147 -13.36 9.01 -16.11
CA PHE A 147 -14.18 10.13 -16.53
C PHE A 147 -15.45 9.64 -17.24
N THR A 148 -15.37 8.53 -17.99
CA THR A 148 -16.54 7.87 -18.58
C THR A 148 -17.53 7.38 -17.52
N MET A 149 -17.04 6.82 -16.41
CA MET A 149 -17.85 6.38 -15.28
C MET A 149 -18.47 7.58 -14.54
N VAL A 150 -17.71 8.66 -14.33
CA VAL A 150 -18.25 9.91 -13.76
C VAL A 150 -19.33 10.50 -14.67
N ALA A 151 -19.07 10.58 -15.98
CA ALA A 151 -20.01 11.09 -16.97
C ALA A 151 -21.26 10.21 -17.06
N ALA A 152 -21.12 8.89 -17.02
CA ALA A 152 -22.25 7.95 -16.99
C ALA A 152 -23.05 8.07 -15.69
N MET A 153 -22.38 8.26 -14.54
CA MET A 153 -23.08 8.53 -13.27
C MET A 153 -23.79 9.88 -13.32
N LEU A 154 -23.19 10.93 -13.86
CA LEU A 154 -23.85 12.23 -14.05
C LEU A 154 -25.03 12.12 -15.03
N LEU A 155 -24.88 11.43 -16.15
CA LEU A 155 -25.97 11.21 -17.10
C LEU A 155 -27.11 10.41 -16.46
N GLY A 156 -26.78 9.31 -15.77
CA GLY A 156 -27.76 8.40 -15.16
C GLY A 156 -28.44 8.96 -13.90
N PHE A 157 -27.74 9.73 -13.07
CA PHE A 157 -28.29 10.27 -11.82
C PHE A 157 -28.84 11.69 -11.96
N LEU A 158 -28.34 12.50 -12.90
CA LEU A 158 -28.76 13.89 -13.04
C LEU A 158 -29.71 14.05 -14.24
N ILE A 159 -29.36 13.52 -15.40
CA ILE A 159 -30.10 13.78 -16.65
C ILE A 159 -31.33 12.87 -16.74
N VAL A 160 -31.19 11.56 -16.53
CA VAL A 160 -32.32 10.62 -16.65
C VAL A 160 -33.46 10.94 -15.67
N PRO A 161 -33.24 11.23 -14.38
CA PRO A 161 -34.32 11.57 -13.46
C PRO A 161 -34.98 12.91 -13.80
N LEU A 162 -34.23 13.88 -14.33
CA LEU A 162 -34.77 15.15 -14.85
C LEU A 162 -35.75 14.90 -16.00
N PHE A 163 -35.35 14.08 -16.97
CA PHE A 163 -36.20 13.73 -18.12
C PHE A 163 -37.43 12.93 -17.70
N ILE A 164 -37.27 11.96 -16.80
CA ILE A 164 -38.39 11.15 -16.27
C ILE A 164 -39.37 12.03 -15.46
N SER A 165 -38.86 12.87 -14.56
CA SER A 165 -39.70 13.78 -13.76
C SER A 165 -40.47 14.76 -14.64
N ASN A 166 -39.83 15.33 -15.66
CA ASN A 166 -40.48 16.26 -16.59
C ASN A 166 -41.52 15.53 -17.46
N TYR A 167 -41.21 14.33 -17.95
CA TYR A 167 -42.14 13.50 -18.72
C TYR A 167 -43.37 13.08 -17.90
N LEU A 168 -43.18 12.65 -16.65
CA LEU A 168 -44.28 12.27 -15.75
C LEU A 168 -45.17 13.47 -15.40
N SER A 169 -44.57 14.65 -15.15
CA SER A 169 -45.31 15.88 -14.88
C SER A 169 -46.11 16.35 -16.11
N TYR A 170 -45.52 16.28 -17.30
CA TYR A 170 -46.19 16.66 -18.56
C TYR A 170 -47.35 15.73 -18.92
N LYS A 171 -47.13 14.40 -18.85
CA LYS A 171 -48.09 13.42 -19.37
C LYS A 171 -49.16 13.00 -18.37
N PHE A 172 -48.84 13.00 -17.08
CA PHE A 172 -49.72 12.46 -16.05
C PHE A 172 -50.11 13.48 -14.97
N HIS A 173 -49.53 14.69 -14.96
CA HIS A 173 -49.74 15.71 -13.92
C HIS A 173 -49.55 15.17 -12.47
N LEU A 174 -48.74 14.13 -12.31
CA LEU A 174 -48.55 13.44 -11.02
C LEU A 174 -47.58 14.15 -10.08
N ILE A 175 -46.78 15.09 -10.57
CA ILE A 175 -45.69 15.73 -9.83
C ILE A 175 -45.82 17.23 -10.03
N ASP A 176 -46.02 17.94 -8.93
CA ASP A 176 -46.05 19.39 -8.91
C ASP A 176 -44.65 19.96 -9.18
N LYS A 177 -44.55 21.12 -9.83
CA LYS A 177 -43.26 21.66 -10.34
C LYS A 177 -42.17 21.81 -9.27
N ASN A 178 -42.58 21.98 -8.01
CA ASN A 178 -41.70 22.17 -6.86
C ASN A 178 -41.12 20.86 -6.31
N GLU A 179 -41.76 19.71 -6.53
CA GLU A 179 -41.27 18.42 -6.00
C GLU A 179 -40.13 17.85 -6.85
N GLY A 180 -40.18 18.04 -8.18
CA GLY A 180 -39.11 17.61 -9.09
C GLY A 180 -37.79 18.34 -8.87
N SER A 181 -37.82 19.63 -8.50
CA SER A 181 -36.62 20.42 -8.21
C SER A 181 -35.96 20.01 -6.90
N LEU A 182 -36.75 19.62 -5.89
CA LEU A 182 -36.26 19.10 -4.61
C LEU A 182 -35.54 17.76 -4.77
N ILE A 183 -36.09 16.83 -5.56
CA ILE A 183 -35.45 15.53 -5.85
C ILE A 183 -34.10 15.76 -6.55
N LEU A 184 -34.06 16.62 -7.57
CA LEU A 184 -32.81 16.95 -8.27
C LEU A 184 -31.78 17.59 -7.33
N ALA A 185 -32.20 18.55 -6.51
CA ALA A 185 -31.33 19.19 -5.53
C ALA A 185 -30.76 18.17 -4.53
N SER A 186 -31.56 17.19 -4.10
CA SER A 186 -31.11 16.13 -3.18
C SER A 186 -30.06 15.21 -3.80
N ILE A 187 -30.18 14.87 -5.08
CA ILE A 187 -29.21 14.03 -5.80
C ILE A 187 -27.89 14.80 -6.01
N ILE A 188 -27.97 16.07 -6.41
CA ILE A 188 -26.79 16.94 -6.55
C ILE A 188 -26.09 17.07 -5.19
N ALA A 189 -26.85 17.33 -4.11
CA ALA A 189 -26.32 17.42 -2.76
C ALA A 189 -25.64 16.12 -2.32
N ALA A 190 -26.24 14.95 -2.60
CA ALA A 190 -25.66 13.64 -2.31
C ALA A 190 -24.36 13.40 -3.10
N PHE A 191 -24.31 13.80 -4.37
CA PHE A 191 -23.09 13.67 -5.20
C PHE A 191 -21.96 14.57 -4.71
N ILE A 192 -22.27 15.84 -4.42
CA ILE A 192 -21.32 16.81 -3.84
C ILE A 192 -20.84 16.33 -2.46
N ALA A 193 -21.70 15.71 -1.65
CA ALA A 193 -21.33 15.18 -0.35
C ALA A 193 -20.43 13.94 -0.46
N THR A 194 -20.67 13.02 -1.41
CA THR A 194 -19.94 11.74 -1.53
C THR A 194 -18.57 11.86 -2.20
N PHE A 195 -18.40 12.77 -3.15
CA PHE A 195 -17.13 12.98 -3.85
C PHE A 195 -15.92 13.31 -2.92
N PRO A 196 -16.03 14.22 -1.93
CA PRO A 196 -14.93 14.50 -1.01
C PRO A 196 -14.63 13.33 -0.07
N LEU A 197 -15.60 12.44 0.23
CA LEU A 197 -15.33 11.23 1.03
C LEU A 197 -14.34 10.30 0.34
N GLY A 198 -14.45 10.12 -0.97
CA GLY A 198 -13.51 9.31 -1.76
C GLY A 198 -12.08 9.87 -1.72
N ARG A 199 -11.93 11.20 -1.87
CA ARG A 199 -10.62 11.86 -1.79
C ARG A 199 -10.03 11.80 -0.38
N ARG A 200 -10.85 11.95 0.66
CA ARG A 200 -10.43 11.81 2.07
C ARG A 200 -9.97 10.40 2.39
N ALA A 201 -10.63 9.36 1.87
CA ALA A 201 -10.22 7.97 2.08
C ALA A 201 -8.78 7.70 1.59
N GLY A 202 -8.39 8.30 0.46
CA GLY A 202 -7.04 8.24 -0.06
C GLY A 202 -6.00 8.89 0.88
N LYS A 203 -6.29 10.11 1.36
CA LYS A 203 -5.43 10.81 2.31
C LYS A 203 -5.29 10.05 3.64
N ILE A 204 -6.39 9.52 4.17
CA ILE A 204 -6.38 8.73 5.41
C ILE A 204 -5.51 7.48 5.24
N PHE A 205 -5.58 6.80 4.09
CA PHE A 205 -4.73 5.65 3.81
C PHE A 205 -3.24 6.02 3.82
N MET A 206 -2.85 7.08 3.13
CA MET A 206 -1.47 7.56 3.13
C MET A 206 -0.99 7.87 4.56
N ARG A 207 -1.77 8.69 5.29
CA ARG A 207 -1.44 9.13 6.65
C ARG A 207 -1.42 8.01 7.68
N LYS A 208 -2.34 7.04 7.62
CA LYS A 208 -2.45 5.97 8.63
C LYS A 208 -1.66 4.70 8.31
N LYS A 209 -1.30 4.45 7.04
CA LYS A 209 -0.70 3.18 6.62
C LYS A 209 0.65 3.32 5.92
N ILE A 210 0.87 4.39 5.15
CA ILE A 210 2.07 4.54 4.34
C ILE A 210 3.10 5.42 5.05
N TYR A 211 2.74 6.65 5.40
CA TYR A 211 3.68 7.60 6.01
C TYR A 211 4.28 7.11 7.33
N PRO A 212 3.55 6.47 8.26
CA PRO A 212 4.16 5.97 9.48
C PRO A 212 5.22 4.89 9.21
N VAL A 213 5.02 4.04 8.21
CA VAL A 213 5.99 3.00 7.84
C VAL A 213 7.25 3.64 7.25
N ILE A 214 7.09 4.62 6.36
CA ILE A 214 8.22 5.34 5.76
C ILE A 214 8.96 6.16 6.83
N ALA A 215 8.24 6.88 7.69
CA ALA A 215 8.83 7.67 8.76
C ALA A 215 9.67 6.81 9.71
N ASN A 216 9.14 5.67 10.15
CA ASN A 216 9.89 4.71 10.98
C ASN A 216 11.11 4.15 10.25
N THR A 217 10.99 3.85 8.95
CA THR A 217 12.11 3.36 8.13
C THR A 217 13.23 4.41 8.01
N LEU A 218 12.86 5.69 7.90
CA LEU A 218 13.78 6.80 7.70
C LEU A 218 14.26 7.43 9.00
N GLN A 219 13.75 6.99 10.16
CA GLN A 219 14.11 7.53 11.47
C GLN A 219 15.65 7.60 11.67
N PRO A 220 16.45 6.56 11.34
CA PRO A 220 17.90 6.63 11.53
C PRO A 220 18.60 7.68 10.66
N LEU A 221 18.01 8.01 9.50
CA LEU A 221 18.60 8.96 8.56
C LEU A 221 18.30 10.42 8.92
N HIS A 222 17.30 10.70 9.77
CA HIS A 222 16.85 12.05 10.08
C HIS A 222 16.72 12.95 8.81
N PRO A 223 15.89 12.55 7.83
CA PRO A 223 15.80 13.27 6.57
C PRO A 223 15.27 14.68 6.78
N THR A 224 15.87 15.64 6.09
CA THR A 224 15.41 17.03 6.09
C THR A 224 14.17 17.18 5.21
N GLN A 225 13.38 18.24 5.42
CA GLN A 225 12.23 18.55 4.58
C GLN A 225 12.64 18.73 3.11
N GLY A 226 13.81 19.29 2.84
CA GLY A 226 14.35 19.47 1.49
C GLY A 226 14.63 18.14 0.78
N GLU A 227 15.21 17.17 1.48
CA GLU A 227 15.48 15.83 0.95
C GLU A 227 14.18 15.09 0.61
N ILE A 228 13.18 15.15 1.50
CA ILE A 228 11.86 14.55 1.25
C ILE A 228 11.16 15.23 0.08
N ALA A 229 11.21 16.56 0.00
CA ALA A 229 10.63 17.31 -1.12
C ALA A 229 11.27 16.93 -2.45
N ALA A 230 12.60 16.78 -2.50
CA ALA A 230 13.33 16.35 -3.69
C ALA A 230 12.91 14.94 -4.12
N VAL A 231 12.84 13.98 -3.20
CA VAL A 231 12.42 12.59 -3.48
C VAL A 231 10.97 12.54 -3.96
N ILE A 232 10.05 13.27 -3.32
CA ILE A 232 8.65 13.33 -3.77
C ILE A 232 8.55 13.98 -5.16
N SER A 233 9.35 15.01 -5.44
CA SER A 233 9.41 15.66 -6.76
C SER A 233 9.88 14.67 -7.84
N GLN A 234 10.93 13.89 -7.56
CA GLN A 234 11.42 12.84 -8.45
C GLN A 234 10.35 11.76 -8.72
N LEU A 235 9.60 11.35 -7.69
CA LEU A 235 8.50 10.40 -7.82
C LEU A 235 7.31 10.97 -8.63
N LYS A 236 7.08 12.28 -8.55
CA LYS A 236 6.08 12.97 -9.37
C LYS A 236 6.51 13.03 -10.84
N ALA A 237 7.77 13.38 -11.09
CA ALA A 237 8.34 13.44 -12.43
C ALA A 237 8.29 12.08 -13.16
N SER A 238 8.50 10.98 -12.42
CA SER A 238 8.36 9.61 -12.93
C SER A 238 6.91 9.13 -13.08
N GLY A 239 5.91 9.97 -12.75
CA GLY A 239 4.49 9.65 -12.93
C GLY A 239 3.93 8.57 -12.00
N THR A 240 4.68 8.17 -10.97
CA THR A 240 4.28 7.11 -10.04
C THR A 240 3.04 7.49 -9.23
N MET A 241 2.22 6.50 -8.85
CA MET A 241 1.06 6.74 -7.98
C MET A 241 1.48 7.27 -6.59
N MET A 242 2.62 6.81 -6.07
CA MET A 242 3.21 7.38 -4.86
C MET A 242 3.48 8.87 -5.02
N GLY A 243 4.17 9.30 -6.09
CA GLY A 243 4.45 10.71 -6.35
C GLY A 243 3.18 11.58 -6.47
N LYS A 244 2.15 11.09 -7.17
CA LYS A 244 0.87 11.80 -7.34
C LYS A 244 0.08 11.97 -6.03
N ARG A 245 0.30 11.10 -5.04
CA ARG A 245 -0.46 11.08 -3.78
C ARG A 245 0.34 11.59 -2.57
N ALA A 246 1.66 11.55 -2.63
CA ALA A 246 2.53 11.99 -1.55
C ALA A 246 2.50 13.52 -1.38
N ASN A 247 2.48 13.95 -0.13
CA ASN A 247 2.55 15.35 0.28
C ASN A 247 3.61 15.50 1.38
N VAL A 248 4.50 16.50 1.21
CA VAL A 248 5.64 16.73 2.10
C VAL A 248 5.18 17.10 3.51
N GLU A 249 4.24 18.05 3.63
CA GLU A 249 3.75 18.54 4.93
C GLU A 249 3.06 17.42 5.72
N GLU A 250 2.19 16.65 5.07
CA GLU A 250 1.50 15.51 5.69
C GLU A 250 2.50 14.42 6.13
N PHE A 251 3.58 14.22 5.37
CA PHE A 251 4.65 13.29 5.73
C PHE A 251 5.43 13.80 6.95
N MET A 252 5.88 15.06 6.94
CA MET A 252 6.64 15.63 8.06
C MET A 252 5.84 15.60 9.36
N HIS A 253 4.54 15.87 9.30
CA HIS A 253 3.65 15.71 10.46
C HIS A 253 3.61 14.26 10.96
N ALA A 254 3.59 13.27 10.06
CA ALA A 254 3.60 11.86 10.45
C ALA A 254 4.93 11.47 11.13
N THR A 255 6.07 12.00 10.66
CA THR A 255 7.38 11.79 11.29
C THR A 255 7.43 12.33 12.72
N ILE A 256 6.91 13.54 12.95
CA ILE A 256 6.79 14.13 14.29
C ILE A 256 5.92 13.25 15.20
N THR A 257 4.80 12.75 14.67
CA THR A 257 3.86 11.93 15.45
C THR A 257 4.46 10.55 15.78
N SER A 258 5.22 9.93 14.87
CA SER A 258 5.90 8.66 15.14
C SER A 258 7.00 8.80 16.20
N HIS A 259 7.72 9.93 16.23
CA HIS A 259 8.70 10.20 17.27
C HIS A 259 8.07 10.27 18.67
N ALA A 260 6.90 10.89 18.82
CA ALA A 260 6.18 10.98 20.10
C ALA A 260 5.72 9.61 20.62
N VAL A 261 5.22 8.72 19.75
CA VAL A 261 4.78 7.37 20.14
C VAL A 261 5.94 6.47 20.56
N VAL A 262 7.12 6.64 19.93
CA VAL A 262 8.32 5.87 20.30
C VAL A 262 8.92 6.36 21.62
N SER A 263 8.87 7.67 21.94
CA SER A 263 9.36 8.17 23.23
C SER A 263 8.45 7.80 24.41
N GLU A 264 7.14 7.66 24.20
CA GLU A 264 6.21 7.19 25.24
C GLU A 264 6.35 5.68 25.54
N LEU A 265 6.79 4.88 24.56
CA LEU A 265 7.00 3.44 24.73
C LEU A 265 8.40 3.06 25.22
N ASN A 266 9.31 4.03 25.33
CA ASN A 266 10.67 3.82 25.83
C ASN A 266 11.08 4.97 26.77
N PRO A 267 10.59 4.99 28.03
CA PRO A 267 11.07 5.93 29.04
C PRO A 267 12.42 5.41 29.56
N VAL A 268 13.44 5.45 28.72
CA VAL A 268 14.83 5.27 29.17
C VAL A 268 15.54 6.57 28.86
N HIS A 269 15.39 7.50 29.80
CA HIS A 269 16.40 8.45 30.29
C HIS A 269 15.68 9.51 31.14
N GLY A 270 15.52 9.16 32.41
CA GLY A 270 15.32 10.05 33.55
C GLY A 270 16.02 9.40 34.73
#